data_AF-W2U6G8-F1
#
_entry.id   AF-W2U6G8-F1
#
_cell.length_a   1.000
_cell.length_b   1.000
_cell.length_c   1.000
_cell.angle_alpha   90.00
_cell.angle_beta   90.00
_cell.angle_gamma   90.00
#
_symmetry.space_group_name_H-M   'P 1'
#
loop_
_entity.id
_entity.type
_entity.pdbx_description
1 polymer ?
#
loop_
_entity_poly.entity_id
_entity_poly.type
_entity_poly.pdbx_seq_one_letter_code
_entity_poly.pdbx_strand_id
1 'polypeptide(L)'
;MLTLFAPSLQGTLRFPNSPEGRQALLQALRHHRPHLVVLEPTGPYHFPLLELLLEAGLPVAVVNPQQAAAFRQASHQESPSPPGESFTQWARG
;
A
#
# COMPACT_ATOMS: atom_id res chain seq x y z
N MET A 1 -8.53 14.46 -6.10
CA MET A 1 -7.14 14.86 -6.46
C MET A 1 -6.27 13.65 -6.30
N LEU A 2 -5.42 13.36 -7.28
CA LEU A 2 -4.41 12.30 -7.25
C LEU A 2 -3.04 12.95 -7.07
N THR A 3 -2.16 12.30 -6.33
CA THR A 3 -0.89 12.87 -5.90
C THR A 3 0.21 11.86 -6.18
N LEU A 4 1.17 12.23 -7.03
CA LEU A 4 2.34 11.41 -7.35
C LEU A 4 3.55 11.92 -6.56
N PHE A 5 4.11 11.05 -5.72
CA PHE A 5 5.41 11.21 -5.11
C PHE A 5 6.38 10.24 -5.78
N ALA A 6 7.58 10.72 -6.15
CA ALA A 6 8.66 9.87 -6.62
C ALA A 6 9.99 10.40 -6.07
N PRO A 7 10.94 9.53 -5.68
CA PRO A 7 12.23 9.96 -5.13
C PRO A 7 13.05 10.85 -6.09
N SER A 8 12.84 10.70 -7.40
CA SER A 8 13.49 11.49 -8.44
C SER A 8 12.85 12.87 -8.66
N LEU A 9 11.68 13.14 -8.07
CA LEU A 9 11.01 14.42 -8.18
C LEU A 9 11.42 15.32 -7.01
N GLN A 10 11.78 16.58 -7.30
CA GLN A 10 11.98 17.62 -6.28
C GLN A 10 10.64 18.18 -5.78
N GLY A 11 9.68 17.30 -5.48
CA GLY A 11 8.32 17.67 -5.08
C GLY A 11 7.29 16.63 -5.49
N THR A 12 6.04 17.08 -5.53
CA THR A 12 4.87 16.21 -5.75
C THR A 12 4.06 16.73 -6.92
N LEU A 13 3.68 15.85 -7.84
CA LEU A 13 2.77 16.20 -8.94
C LEU A 13 1.32 15.93 -8.53
N ARG A 14 0.41 16.81 -8.90
CA ARG A 14 -1.01 16.71 -8.57
C ARG A 14 -1.85 16.67 -9.84
N PHE A 15 -2.80 15.74 -9.88
CA PHE A 15 -3.69 15.54 -11.02
C PHE A 15 -5.15 15.54 -10.56
N PRO A 16 -6.08 16.10 -11.33
CA PRO A 16 -7.50 15.91 -11.09
C PRO A 16 -7.86 14.42 -11.08
N ASN A 17 -8.85 14.02 -10.25
CA ASN A 17 -9.39 12.65 -10.35
C ASN A 17 -10.48 12.58 -11.43
N SER A 18 -10.19 13.11 -12.61
CA SER A 18 -11.02 13.01 -13.82
C SER A 18 -10.41 11.97 -14.76
N PRO A 19 -11.12 11.50 -15.81
CA PRO A 19 -10.53 10.65 -16.84
C PRO A 19 -9.24 11.24 -17.43
N GLU A 20 -9.23 12.53 -17.73
CA GLU A 20 -8.09 13.24 -18.34
C GLU A 20 -6.93 13.35 -17.35
N GLY A 21 -7.22 13.66 -16.08
CA GLY A 21 -6.20 13.71 -15.04
C GLY A 21 -5.55 12.35 -14.76
N ARG A 22 -6.32 11.26 -14.84
CA ARG A 22 -5.79 9.88 -14.74
C ARG A 22 -4.88 9.52 -15.92
N GLN A 23 -5.25 9.91 -17.13
CA GLN A 23 -4.39 9.74 -18.32
C GLN A 23 -3.09 10.54 -18.19
N ALA A 24 -3.16 11.80 -17.73
CA ALA A 24 -1.97 12.61 -17.49
C ALA A 24 -1.04 12.00 -16.43
N LEU A 25 -1.61 11.45 -15.35
CA LEU A 25 -0.85 10.70 -14.34
C LEU A 25 -0.17 9.47 -14.96
N LEU A 26 -0.88 8.69 -15.78
CA LEU A 26 -0.31 7.52 -16.46
C LEU A 26 0.90 7.90 -17.35
N GLN A 27 0.82 9.02 -18.07
CA GLN A 27 1.94 9.51 -18.88
C GLN A 27 3.15 9.88 -18.01
N ALA A 28 2.93 10.55 -16.88
CA ALA A 28 4.00 10.85 -15.93
C ALA A 28 4.64 9.57 -15.37
N LEU A 29 3.84 8.56 -15.01
CA LEU A 29 4.35 7.27 -14.55
C LEU A 29 5.18 6.56 -15.63
N ARG A 30 4.73 6.56 -16.89
CA ARG A 30 5.49 6.00 -18.01
C ARG A 30 6.83 6.70 -18.25
N HIS A 31 6.86 8.03 -18.07
CA HIS A 31 8.09 8.79 -18.17
C HIS A 31 9.10 8.39 -17.08
N HIS A 32 8.63 8.21 -15.85
CA HIS A 32 9.50 7.87 -14.71
C HIS A 32 9.81 6.38 -14.56
N ARG A 33 9.12 5.50 -15.30
CA ARG A 33 9.33 4.03 -15.31
C ARG A 33 9.49 3.41 -13.90
N PRO A 34 8.50 3.57 -13.01
CA PRO A 34 8.58 2.98 -11.69
C PRO A 34 8.53 1.45 -11.76
N HIS A 35 9.26 0.80 -10.87
CA HIS A 35 9.17 -0.66 -10.67
C HIS A 35 7.86 -1.07 -9.96
N LEU A 36 7.26 -0.15 -9.18
CA LEU A 36 6.01 -0.36 -8.46
C LEU A 36 5.30 0.98 -8.23
N VAL A 37 3.99 1.00 -8.44
CA VAL A 37 3.11 2.11 -8.05
C VAL A 37 2.33 1.71 -6.80
N VAL A 38 2.44 2.50 -5.73
CA VAL A 38 1.68 2.27 -4.49
C VAL A 38 0.49 3.22 -4.45
N LEU A 39 -0.71 2.68 -4.28
CA LEU A 39 -1.95 3.43 -4.11
C LEU A 39 -2.42 3.32 -2.66
N GLU A 40 -2.68 4.45 -2.01
CA GLU A 40 -3.22 4.52 -0.65
C GLU A 40 -4.66 5.10 -0.64
N PRO A 41 -5.66 4.36 -1.16
CA PRO A 41 -7.02 4.86 -1.21
C PRO A 41 -7.69 4.84 0.16
N THR A 42 -8.46 5.89 0.45
CA THR A 42 -9.36 5.96 1.61
C THR A 42 -10.81 5.60 1.27
N GLY A 43 -11.11 5.23 0.01
CA GLY A 43 -12.44 4.88 -0.49
C GLY A 43 -12.42 4.35 -1.93
N PRO A 44 -13.58 4.03 -2.52
CA PRO A 44 -13.67 3.29 -3.79
C PRO A 44 -13.28 4.10 -5.04
N TYR A 45 -13.08 5.41 -4.92
CA TYR A 45 -12.76 6.31 -6.04
C TYR A 45 -11.45 5.99 -6.79
N HIS A 46 -10.65 5.05 -6.29
CA HIS A 46 -9.41 4.60 -6.91
C HIS A 46 -9.61 3.50 -7.94
N PHE A 47 -10.73 2.77 -7.96
CA PHE A 47 -10.94 1.67 -8.91
C PHE A 47 -10.70 2.08 -10.37
N PRO A 48 -11.22 3.23 -10.85
CA PRO A 48 -11.00 3.64 -12.23
C PRO A 48 -9.55 4.06 -12.54
N LEU A 49 -8.73 4.32 -11.53
CA LEU A 49 -7.29 4.53 -11.70
C LEU A 49 -6.55 3.18 -11.66
N LEU A 50 -6.93 2.29 -10.75
CA LEU A 50 -6.35 0.96 -10.64
C LEU A 50 -6.52 0.18 -11.95
N GLU A 51 -7.74 0.16 -12.51
CA GLU A 51 -8.02 -0.46 -13.82
C GLU A 51 -7.11 0.10 -14.90
N LEU A 52 -7.01 1.43 -15.02
CA LEU A 52 -6.15 2.09 -16.01
C LEU A 52 -4.67 1.68 -15.87
N LEU A 53 -4.15 1.57 -14.64
CA LEU A 53 -2.76 1.20 -14.40
C LEU A 53 -2.50 -0.28 -14.70
N LEU A 54 -3.45 -1.16 -14.37
CA LEU A 54 -3.40 -2.59 -14.70
C LEU A 54 -3.45 -2.82 -16.21
N GLU A 55 -4.35 -2.13 -16.93
CA GLU A 55 -4.44 -2.16 -18.39
C GLU A 55 -3.15 -1.64 -19.05
N ALA A 56 -2.49 -0.65 -18.44
CA ALA A 56 -1.21 -0.14 -18.90
C ALA A 56 -0.01 -1.06 -18.58
N GLY A 57 -0.24 -2.17 -17.88
CA GLY A 57 0.79 -3.14 -17.49
C GLY A 57 1.74 -2.63 -16.41
N LEU A 58 1.35 -1.62 -15.64
CA LEU A 58 2.16 -1.11 -14.54
C LEU A 58 1.95 -2.00 -13.30
N PRO A 59 3.02 -2.40 -12.60
CA PRO A 59 2.88 -3.07 -11.30
C PRO A 59 2.27 -2.11 -10.29
N VAL A 60 1.16 -2.51 -9.65
CA VAL A 60 0.44 -1.70 -8.66
C VAL A 60 0.21 -2.48 -7.37
N ALA A 61 0.49 -1.85 -6.24
CA ALA A 61 0.07 -2.31 -4.92
C ALA A 61 -0.97 -1.35 -4.34
N VAL A 62 -2.11 -1.89 -3.90
CA VAL A 62 -3.14 -1.12 -3.18
C VAL A 62 -2.96 -1.36 -1.68
N VAL A 63 -2.56 -0.33 -0.95
CA VAL A 63 -2.37 -0.38 0.49
C VAL A 63 -3.52 0.36 1.14
N ASN A 64 -4.36 -0.34 1.90
CA ASN A 64 -5.37 0.33 2.72
C ASN A 64 -4.71 0.80 4.03
N PRO A 65 -4.52 2.12 4.26
CA PRO A 65 -3.85 2.62 5.46
C PRO A 65 -4.59 2.26 6.75
N GLN A 66 -5.91 2.08 6.73
CA GLN A 66 -6.66 1.61 7.91
C GLN A 66 -6.33 0.16 8.24
N GLN A 67 -6.23 -0.71 7.22
CA GLN A 67 -5.82 -2.09 7.44
C GLN A 67 -4.34 -2.21 7.77
N ALA A 68 -3.47 -1.36 7.21
CA ALA A 68 -2.05 -1.33 7.57
C ALA A 68 -1.84 -0.88 9.03
N ALA A 69 -2.62 0.10 9.51
CA ALA A 69 -2.60 0.52 10.91
C ALA A 69 -3.18 -0.54 11.84
N ALA A 70 -4.32 -1.15 11.49
CA ALA A 70 -4.90 -2.26 12.23
C ALA A 70 -3.95 -3.47 12.28
N PHE A 71 -3.27 -3.78 11.18
CA PHE A 71 -2.25 -4.82 11.11
C PHE A 71 -1.07 -4.51 12.04
N ARG A 72 -0.51 -3.29 12.00
CA ARG A 72 0.56 -2.88 12.93
C ARG A 72 0.16 -3.03 14.40
N GLN A 73 -1.08 -2.67 14.74
CA GLN A 73 -1.60 -2.79 16.11
C GLN A 73 -1.77 -4.26 16.52
N ALA A 74 -2.23 -5.13 15.61
CA ALA A 74 -2.35 -6.57 15.87
C ALA A 74 -0.99 -7.27 16.00
N SER A 75 0.00 -6.89 15.18
CA SER A 75 1.36 -7.46 15.23
C SER A 75 2.20 -6.99 16.42
N HIS A 76 1.74 -5.99 17.17
CA HIS A 76 2.38 -5.54 18.42
C HIS A 76 1.86 -6.29 19.67
N GLN A 77 0.86 -7.16 19.51
CA GLN A 77 0.50 -8.14 20.52
C GLN A 77 1.30 -9.41 20.28
N GLU A 78 2.60 -9.35 20.60
CA GLU A 78 3.34 -10.57 20.95
C GLU A 78 2.57 -11.25 22.08
N SER A 79 2.29 -12.54 21.88
CA SER A 79 1.64 -13.41 22.86
C SER A 79 2.22 -13.14 24.25
N PRO A 80 1.42 -13.08 25.33
CA PRO A 80 2.00 -13.12 26.64
C PRO A 80 2.86 -14.39 26.70
N SER A 81 4.17 -14.23 26.90
CA SER A 81 5.03 -15.32 27.28
C SER A 81 4.30 -16.08 28.39
N PRO A 82 4.07 -17.40 28.26
CA PRO A 82 3.36 -18.13 29.30
C PRO A 82 4.07 -17.85 30.64
N PRO A 83 3.32 -17.53 31.71
CA PRO A 83 3.94 -17.28 33.00
C PRO A 83 4.75 -18.53 33.36
N GLY A 84 5.98 -18.31 33.83
CA GLY A 84 7.02 -19.33 33.93
C GLY A 84 6.56 -20.64 34.57
N GLU A 85 6.15 -21.59 33.74
CA GLU A 85 5.96 -22.98 34.13
C GLU A 85 7.12 -23.81 33.60
N SER A 86 7.81 -24.42 34.56
CA SER A 86 9.00 -25.22 34.33
C SER A 86 8.70 -26.40 33.40
N PHE A 87 9.44 -26.45 32.29
CA PHE A 87 9.36 -27.47 31.23
C PHE A 87 9.58 -28.93 31.71
N THR A 88 10.03 -29.15 32.95
CA THR A 88 10.34 -30.48 33.50
C THR A 88 9.13 -31.33 33.92
N GLN A 89 7.90 -30.82 33.83
CA GLN A 89 6.70 -31.57 34.27
C GLN A 89 6.19 -32.61 33.24
N TRP A 90 6.55 -32.52 31.96
CA TRP A 90 5.96 -33.36 30.90
C TRP A 90 6.73 -34.64 30.54
N ALA A 91 7.85 -34.93 31.21
CA ALA A 91 8.73 -36.07 30.88
C ALA A 91 8.64 -37.28 31.83
N ARG A 92 7.57 -37.40 32.62
CA ARG A 92 7.25 -38.64 33.34
C ARG A 92 5.80 -39.05 33.11
N GLY A 93 5.61 -39.83 32.05
CA GLY A 93 4.44 -40.64 31.75
C GLY A 93 4.90 -41.80 30.89
#